data_AF-Q7SYN7-F1
#
_entry.id   AF-Q7SYN7-F1
#
_cell.length_a   1.000
_cell.length_b   1.000
_cell.length_c   1.000
_cell.angle_alpha   90.00
_cell.angle_beta   90.00
_cell.angle_gamma   90.00
#
_symmetry.space_group_name_H-M   'P 1'
#
loop_
_entity.id
_entity.type
_entity.pdbx_description
1 polymer ?
#
loop_
_entity_poly.entity_id
_entity_poly.type
_entity_poly.pdbx_seq_one_letter_code
_entity_poly.pdbx_strand_id
1 'polypeptide(L)'
;IQKEEAEGNLQSFRQDVDNASLARIDLERKVESLQEEIAFLKKLHDEEIRELQLQIQESHIQVDMDVSKPDLTAALRDVRQQYENVAAKNLSDAEEWYKSKFADLSEAANRNNDALRQAKQETSDFRRQIQTLTCEIDAMKGSNESYERQMREMEENFAIEAANYQDTIQRLQEVIQNMKEEMARHLREYQDLLNVKMALDIEIATYRKLLEGEESRISLPVHSFSTMSLRETNLDSHPAETHSKRTVLIKTVETRDGQVVNESSQHHDDFE
;
A
#
# COMPACT_ATOMS: atom_id res chain seq x y z
N ILE A 1 -18.26 -148.01 -78.50
CA ILE A 1 -19.42 -147.08 -78.56
C ILE A 1 -20.40 -147.36 -77.41
N GLN A 2 -21.41 -148.24 -77.51
CA GLN A 2 -22.42 -148.38 -76.43
C GLN A 2 -21.89 -148.81 -75.05
N LYS A 3 -20.91 -149.72 -74.96
CA LYS A 3 -20.30 -150.11 -73.67
C LYS A 3 -19.42 -149.00 -73.07
N GLU A 4 -18.74 -148.27 -73.92
CA GLU A 4 -17.78 -147.22 -73.57
C GLU A 4 -18.51 -145.95 -73.11
N GLU A 5 -19.66 -145.63 -73.72
CA GLU A 5 -20.62 -144.62 -73.23
C GLU A 5 -21.21 -145.00 -71.87
N ALA A 6 -21.58 -146.28 -71.66
CA ALA A 6 -22.13 -146.73 -70.39
C ALA A 6 -21.10 -146.70 -69.25
N GLU A 7 -19.84 -147.07 -69.52
CA GLU A 7 -18.73 -146.96 -68.56
C GLU A 7 -18.40 -145.50 -68.26
N GLY A 8 -18.42 -144.61 -69.26
CA GLY A 8 -18.25 -143.16 -69.08
C GLY A 8 -19.36 -142.53 -68.22
N ASN A 9 -20.62 -142.89 -68.47
CA ASN A 9 -21.76 -142.41 -67.68
C ASN A 9 -21.76 -142.96 -66.24
N LEU A 10 -21.32 -144.21 -66.02
CA LEU A 10 -21.15 -144.75 -64.68
C LEU A 10 -20.07 -143.99 -63.91
N GLN A 11 -18.97 -143.64 -64.59
CA GLN A 11 -17.89 -142.88 -64.00
C GLN A 11 -18.30 -141.43 -63.68
N SER A 12 -19.07 -140.78 -64.55
CA SER A 12 -19.63 -139.46 -64.28
C SER A 12 -20.62 -139.49 -63.10
N PHE A 13 -21.53 -140.47 -63.04
CA PHE A 13 -22.46 -140.60 -61.92
C PHE A 13 -21.76 -140.88 -60.60
N ARG A 14 -20.68 -141.69 -60.60
CA ARG A 14 -19.85 -141.86 -59.40
C ARG A 14 -19.22 -140.54 -58.97
N GLN A 15 -18.68 -139.79 -59.91
CA GLN A 15 -18.09 -138.49 -59.61
C GLN A 15 -19.14 -137.49 -59.10
N ASP A 16 -20.35 -137.50 -59.64
CA ASP A 16 -21.46 -136.66 -59.15
C ASP A 16 -21.92 -137.05 -57.74
N VAL A 17 -21.95 -138.35 -57.41
CA VAL A 17 -22.25 -138.84 -56.06
C VAL A 17 -21.15 -138.47 -55.07
N ASP A 18 -19.88 -138.57 -55.46
CA ASP A 18 -18.75 -138.15 -54.63
C ASP A 18 -18.78 -136.64 -54.40
N ASN A 19 -19.05 -135.84 -55.44
CA ASN A 19 -19.22 -134.39 -55.35
C ASN A 19 -20.40 -134.00 -54.46
N ALA A 20 -21.55 -134.68 -54.59
CA ALA A 20 -22.73 -134.46 -53.74
C ALA A 20 -22.47 -134.86 -52.28
N SER A 21 -21.69 -135.92 -52.05
CA SER A 21 -21.30 -136.35 -50.71
C SER A 21 -20.35 -135.36 -50.04
N LEU A 22 -19.39 -134.80 -50.79
CA LEU A 22 -18.52 -133.72 -50.31
C LEU A 22 -19.33 -132.46 -49.98
N ALA A 23 -20.25 -132.04 -50.86
CA ALA A 23 -21.12 -130.90 -50.61
C ALA A 23 -22.02 -131.10 -49.38
N ARG A 24 -22.49 -132.33 -49.14
CA ARG A 24 -23.26 -132.67 -47.93
C ARG A 24 -22.42 -132.49 -46.67
N ILE A 25 -21.19 -133.01 -46.65
CA ILE A 25 -20.28 -132.90 -45.50
C ILE A 25 -19.92 -131.44 -45.22
N ASP A 26 -19.68 -130.64 -46.26
CA ASP A 26 -19.37 -129.21 -46.09
C ASP A 26 -20.58 -128.43 -45.54
N LEU A 27 -21.80 -128.76 -45.98
CA LEU A 27 -23.03 -128.19 -45.43
C LEU A 27 -23.28 -128.62 -43.98
N GLU A 28 -23.05 -129.89 -43.64
CA GLU A 28 -23.16 -130.41 -42.26
C GLU A 28 -22.20 -129.65 -41.32
N ARG A 29 -20.93 -129.47 -41.72
CA ARG A 29 -19.97 -128.65 -40.95
C ARG A 29 -20.40 -127.19 -40.83
N LYS A 30 -21.00 -126.63 -41.87
CA LYS A 30 -21.49 -125.25 -41.82
C LYS A 30 -22.68 -125.09 -40.86
N VAL A 31 -23.56 -126.09 -40.80
CA VAL A 31 -24.66 -126.13 -39.84
C VAL A 31 -24.13 -126.23 -38.41
N GLU A 32 -23.17 -127.12 -38.14
CA GLU A 32 -22.55 -127.25 -36.82
C GLU A 32 -21.89 -125.93 -36.37
N SER A 33 -21.09 -125.32 -37.26
CA SER A 33 -20.44 -124.03 -36.99
C SER A 33 -21.45 -122.91 -36.68
N LEU A 34 -22.57 -122.83 -37.42
CA LEU A 34 -23.62 -121.83 -37.16
C LEU A 34 -24.36 -122.09 -35.85
N GLN A 35 -24.53 -123.35 -35.46
CA GLN A 35 -25.14 -123.70 -34.17
C GLN A 35 -24.25 -123.28 -32.99
N GLU A 36 -22.94 -123.47 -33.11
CA GLU A 36 -21.97 -123.00 -32.11
C GLU A 36 -21.98 -121.46 -31.97
N GLU A 37 -22.05 -120.75 -33.09
CA GLU A 37 -22.12 -119.28 -33.11
C GLU A 37 -23.40 -118.75 -32.44
N ILE A 38 -24.55 -119.38 -32.70
CA ILE A 38 -25.82 -119.04 -32.04
C ILE A 38 -25.73 -119.28 -30.52
N ALA A 39 -25.12 -120.38 -30.09
CA ALA A 39 -24.96 -120.69 -28.68
C ALA A 39 -24.04 -119.69 -27.97
N PHE A 40 -22.98 -119.24 -28.65
CA PHE A 40 -22.08 -118.20 -28.15
C PHE A 40 -22.78 -116.86 -27.98
N LEU A 41 -23.50 -116.39 -29.01
CA LEU A 41 -24.21 -115.10 -28.97
C LEU A 41 -25.30 -115.03 -27.89
N LYS A 42 -25.97 -116.16 -27.61
CA LYS A 42 -26.94 -116.23 -26.50
C LYS A 42 -26.27 -116.06 -25.14
N LYS A 43 -25.15 -116.76 -24.90
CA LYS A 43 -24.40 -116.63 -23.65
C LYS A 43 -23.86 -115.21 -23.44
N LEU A 44 -23.40 -114.56 -24.50
CA LEU A 44 -22.90 -113.18 -24.44
C LEU A 44 -24.01 -112.21 -24.03
N HIS A 45 -25.18 -112.28 -24.68
CA HIS A 45 -26.32 -111.43 -24.31
C HIS A 45 -26.81 -111.68 -22.87
N ASP A 46 -26.84 -112.93 -22.42
CA ASP A 46 -27.22 -113.26 -21.04
C ASP A 46 -26.26 -112.64 -20.01
N GLU A 47 -24.99 -112.49 -20.37
CA GLU A 47 -23.98 -111.80 -19.54
C GLU A 47 -24.19 -110.28 -19.54
N GLU A 48 -24.37 -109.67 -20.72
CA GLU A 48 -24.61 -108.22 -20.86
C GLU A 48 -25.88 -107.79 -20.11
N ILE A 49 -26.95 -108.58 -20.20
CA ILE A 49 -28.19 -108.32 -19.46
C ILE A 49 -27.94 -108.34 -17.95
N ARG A 50 -27.11 -109.28 -17.47
CA ARG A 50 -26.78 -109.39 -16.05
C ARG A 50 -25.96 -108.21 -15.56
N GLU A 51 -24.99 -107.76 -16.35
CA GLU A 51 -24.16 -106.60 -16.04
C GLU A 51 -25.00 -105.32 -15.96
N LEU A 52 -25.92 -105.10 -16.93
CA LEU A 52 -26.84 -103.96 -16.89
C LEU A 52 -27.78 -104.00 -15.68
N GLN A 53 -28.27 -105.18 -15.29
CA GLN A 53 -29.10 -105.32 -14.08
C GLN A 53 -28.34 -104.96 -12.81
N LEU A 54 -27.05 -105.33 -12.71
CA LEU A 54 -26.20 -104.95 -11.59
C LEU A 54 -25.94 -103.44 -11.55
N GLN A 55 -25.67 -102.82 -12.70
CA GLN A 55 -25.44 -101.37 -12.80
C GLN A 55 -26.69 -100.57 -12.38
N ILE A 56 -27.89 -101.04 -12.74
CA ILE A 56 -29.14 -100.43 -12.28
C ILE A 56 -29.30 -100.56 -10.77
N GLN A 57 -29.03 -101.72 -10.16
CA GLN A 57 -29.08 -101.88 -8.71
C GLN A 57 -28.09 -100.95 -7.98
N GLU A 58 -26.86 -100.84 -8.48
CA GLU A 58 -25.84 -99.96 -7.90
C GLU A 58 -26.26 -98.49 -7.96
N SER A 59 -26.86 -98.05 -9.09
CA SER A 59 -27.40 -96.70 -9.22
C SER A 59 -28.57 -96.40 -8.29
N HIS A 60 -29.39 -97.41 -7.94
CA HIS A 60 -30.52 -97.22 -7.04
C HIS A 60 -30.09 -97.10 -5.57
N ILE A 61 -28.92 -97.64 -5.20
CA ILE A 61 -28.39 -97.62 -3.83
C ILE A 61 -27.66 -96.29 -3.52
N GLN A 62 -27.12 -95.58 -4.52
CA GLN A 62 -26.45 -94.28 -4.31
C GLN A 62 -27.39 -93.08 -4.15
N VAL A 63 -28.68 -93.21 -4.51
CA VAL A 63 -29.63 -92.08 -4.53
C VAL A 63 -30.41 -91.94 -3.21
N ASP A 64 -30.33 -92.91 -2.29
CA ASP A 64 -31.04 -92.87 -1.00
C ASP A 64 -30.22 -92.23 0.14
N MET A 65 -29.19 -91.44 -0.22
CA MET A 65 -28.47 -90.61 0.74
C MET A 65 -29.13 -89.23 0.76
N ASP A 66 -29.90 -88.97 1.82
CA ASP A 66 -30.63 -87.74 2.12
C ASP A 66 -29.71 -86.50 2.07
N VAL A 67 -29.52 -85.93 0.88
CA VAL A 67 -28.93 -84.61 0.69
C VAL A 67 -30.05 -83.60 0.83
N SER A 68 -30.20 -83.06 2.04
CA SER A 68 -30.99 -81.85 2.25
C SER A 68 -30.54 -80.76 1.26
N LYS A 69 -31.44 -80.41 0.33
CA LYS A 69 -31.17 -79.38 -0.68
C LYS A 69 -30.80 -78.06 0.00
N PRO A 70 -29.68 -77.40 -0.35
CA PRO A 70 -29.39 -76.07 0.16
C PRO A 70 -30.53 -75.10 -0.21
N ASP A 71 -31.02 -74.33 0.76
CA ASP A 71 -32.15 -73.41 0.57
C ASP A 71 -31.76 -72.20 -0.29
N LEU A 72 -31.83 -72.39 -1.60
CA LEU A 72 -31.59 -71.37 -2.62
C LEU A 72 -32.47 -70.13 -2.41
N THR A 73 -33.66 -70.29 -1.82
CA THR A 73 -34.59 -69.20 -1.53
C THR A 73 -34.03 -68.28 -0.44
N ALA A 74 -33.41 -68.84 0.60
CA ALA A 74 -32.72 -68.08 1.63
C ALA A 74 -31.51 -67.32 1.06
N ALA A 75 -30.70 -67.98 0.22
CA ALA A 75 -29.54 -67.34 -0.42
C ALA A 75 -29.94 -66.16 -1.34
N LEU A 76 -30.99 -66.33 -2.15
CA LEU A 76 -31.51 -65.25 -2.99
C LEU A 76 -32.10 -64.08 -2.18
N ARG A 77 -32.77 -64.39 -1.05
CA ARG A 77 -33.28 -63.37 -0.12
C ARG A 77 -32.14 -62.58 0.52
N ASP A 78 -31.06 -63.26 0.89
CA ASP A 78 -29.88 -62.63 1.48
C ASP A 78 -29.14 -61.73 0.48
N VAL A 79 -28.96 -62.19 -0.77
CA VAL A 79 -28.41 -61.37 -1.86
C VAL A 79 -29.28 -60.13 -2.10
N ARG A 80 -30.61 -60.27 -2.11
CA ARG A 80 -31.52 -59.13 -2.23
C ARG A 80 -31.36 -58.16 -1.06
N GLN A 81 -31.32 -58.65 0.17
CA GLN A 81 -31.14 -57.83 1.35
C GLN A 81 -29.81 -57.07 1.32
N GLN A 82 -28.73 -57.70 0.86
CA GLN A 82 -27.44 -57.03 0.70
C GLN A 82 -27.51 -55.91 -0.35
N TYR A 83 -28.16 -56.14 -1.49
CA TYR A 83 -28.37 -55.10 -2.50
C TYR A 83 -29.22 -53.94 -2.00
N GLU A 84 -30.32 -54.22 -1.30
CA GLU A 84 -31.17 -53.20 -0.70
C GLU A 84 -30.40 -52.37 0.35
N ASN A 85 -29.57 -53.01 1.18
CA ASN A 85 -28.70 -52.33 2.14
C ASN A 85 -27.65 -51.44 1.46
N VAL A 86 -27.01 -51.93 0.40
CA VAL A 86 -26.03 -51.16 -0.37
C VAL A 86 -26.69 -49.98 -1.08
N ALA A 87 -27.88 -50.17 -1.65
CA ALA A 87 -28.64 -49.10 -2.29
C ALA A 87 -29.07 -48.02 -1.29
N ALA A 88 -29.59 -48.43 -0.12
CA ALA A 88 -29.97 -47.51 0.96
C ALA A 88 -28.76 -46.75 1.49
N LYS A 89 -27.63 -47.43 1.69
CA LYS A 89 -26.38 -46.79 2.10
C LYS A 89 -25.87 -45.80 1.07
N ASN A 90 -25.84 -46.16 -0.21
CA ASN A 90 -25.41 -45.27 -1.29
C ASN A 90 -26.30 -44.02 -1.37
N LEU A 91 -27.62 -44.18 -1.21
CA LEU A 91 -28.55 -43.05 -1.17
C LEU A 91 -28.26 -42.12 0.02
N SER A 92 -28.05 -42.68 1.22
CA SER A 92 -27.70 -41.91 2.42
C SER A 92 -26.37 -41.18 2.25
N ASP A 93 -25.33 -41.87 1.77
CA ASP A 93 -24.00 -41.31 1.54
C ASP A 93 -24.06 -40.19 0.50
N ALA A 94 -24.86 -40.35 -0.56
CA ALA A 94 -25.09 -39.31 -1.57
C ALA A 94 -25.81 -38.09 -0.99
N GLU A 95 -26.87 -38.30 -0.20
CA GLU A 95 -27.57 -37.20 0.48
C GLU A 95 -26.67 -36.43 1.44
N GLU A 96 -25.88 -37.12 2.26
CA GLU A 96 -24.92 -36.49 3.17
C GLU A 96 -23.85 -35.72 2.39
N TRP A 97 -23.34 -36.30 1.31
CA TRP A 97 -22.38 -35.62 0.43
C TRP A 97 -22.97 -34.35 -0.18
N TYR A 98 -24.20 -34.40 -0.69
CA TYR A 98 -24.88 -33.21 -1.22
C TYR A 98 -25.17 -32.17 -0.15
N LYS A 99 -25.61 -32.57 1.04
CA LYS A 99 -25.83 -31.66 2.18
C LYS A 99 -24.53 -30.97 2.58
N SER A 100 -23.44 -31.71 2.69
CA SER A 100 -22.10 -31.15 2.98
C SER A 100 -21.66 -30.18 1.88
N LYS A 101 -21.80 -30.55 0.61
CA LYS A 101 -21.42 -29.67 -0.51
C LYS A 101 -22.25 -28.39 -0.56
N PHE A 102 -23.54 -28.49 -0.28
CA PHE A 102 -24.41 -27.33 -0.21
C PHE A 102 -24.04 -26.43 0.97
N ALA A 103 -23.73 -27.00 2.13
CA ALA A 103 -23.26 -26.26 3.29
C ALA A 103 -21.94 -25.52 2.99
N ASP A 104 -20.95 -26.20 2.40
CA ASP A 104 -19.68 -25.60 2.00
C ASP A 104 -19.89 -24.40 1.05
N LEU A 105 -20.74 -24.57 0.02
CA LEU A 105 -21.04 -23.51 -0.96
C LEU A 105 -21.78 -22.34 -0.32
N SER A 106 -22.75 -22.61 0.55
CA SER A 106 -23.49 -21.58 1.28
C SER A 106 -22.58 -20.78 2.19
N GLU A 107 -21.68 -21.46 2.91
CA GLU A 107 -20.71 -20.82 3.79
C GLU A 107 -19.71 -19.97 2.99
N ALA A 108 -19.21 -20.47 1.85
CA ALA A 108 -18.35 -19.71 0.95
C ALA A 108 -19.06 -18.47 0.37
N ALA A 109 -20.33 -18.60 -0.02
CA ALA A 109 -21.13 -17.47 -0.51
C ALA A 109 -21.37 -16.40 0.56
N ASN A 110 -21.59 -16.82 1.82
CA ASN A 110 -21.74 -15.91 2.95
C ASN A 110 -20.42 -15.18 3.25
N ARG A 111 -19.29 -15.89 3.32
CA ARG A 111 -17.96 -15.26 3.50
C ARG A 111 -17.64 -14.25 2.40
N ASN A 112 -17.98 -14.58 1.15
CA ASN A 112 -17.78 -13.65 0.03
C ASN A 112 -18.67 -12.41 0.16
N ASN A 113 -19.95 -12.58 0.52
CA ASN A 113 -20.84 -11.44 0.79
C ASN A 113 -20.33 -10.55 1.92
N ASP A 114 -19.84 -11.13 3.01
CA ASP A 114 -19.28 -10.38 4.13
C ASP A 114 -18.00 -9.63 3.72
N ALA A 115 -17.10 -10.28 2.98
CA ALA A 115 -15.90 -9.64 2.43
C ALA A 115 -16.26 -8.48 1.47
N LEU A 116 -17.27 -8.67 0.61
CA LEU A 116 -17.75 -7.62 -0.28
C LEU A 116 -18.37 -6.46 0.49
N ARG A 117 -19.14 -6.74 1.55
CA ARG A 117 -19.73 -5.73 2.42
C ARG A 117 -18.65 -4.93 3.15
N GLN A 118 -17.63 -5.61 3.66
CA GLN A 118 -16.49 -4.97 4.33
C GLN A 118 -15.72 -4.07 3.34
N ALA A 119 -15.38 -4.58 2.14
CA ALA A 119 -14.69 -3.78 1.12
C ALA A 119 -15.49 -2.52 0.71
N LYS A 120 -16.83 -2.64 0.62
CA LYS A 120 -17.71 -1.49 0.35
C LYS A 120 -17.69 -0.47 1.50
N GLN A 121 -17.70 -0.95 2.74
CA GLN A 121 -17.62 -0.08 3.92
C GLN A 121 -16.28 0.66 3.95
N GLU A 122 -15.17 -0.05 3.77
CA GLU A 122 -13.82 0.53 3.70
C GLU A 122 -13.72 1.58 2.58
N THR A 123 -14.26 1.28 1.40
CA THR A 123 -14.32 2.25 0.28
C THR A 123 -15.09 3.52 0.67
N SER A 124 -16.21 3.38 1.37
CA SER A 124 -17.01 4.51 1.85
C SER A 124 -16.25 5.34 2.90
N ASP A 125 -15.54 4.68 3.82
CA ASP A 125 -14.74 5.35 4.84
C ASP A 125 -13.54 6.09 4.23
N PHE A 126 -12.83 5.49 3.28
CA PHE A 126 -11.76 6.17 2.53
C PHE A 126 -12.31 7.37 1.75
N ARG A 127 -13.48 7.25 1.13
CA ARG A 127 -14.13 8.36 0.44
C ARG A 127 -14.46 9.52 1.40
N ARG A 128 -14.97 9.22 2.59
CA ARG A 128 -15.22 10.21 3.65
C ARG A 128 -13.91 10.86 4.10
N GLN A 129 -12.86 10.08 4.31
CA GLN A 129 -11.55 10.59 4.71
C GLN A 129 -10.94 11.53 3.66
N ILE A 130 -11.02 11.16 2.37
CA ILE A 130 -10.58 12.01 1.26
C ILE A 130 -11.35 13.34 1.29
N GLN A 131 -12.68 13.31 1.48
CA GLN A 131 -13.48 14.53 1.55
C GLN A 131 -13.07 15.41 2.74
N THR A 132 -12.89 14.84 3.93
CA THR A 132 -12.43 15.57 5.11
C THR A 132 -11.07 16.21 4.89
N LEU A 133 -10.08 15.45 4.40
CA LEU A 133 -8.75 15.98 4.10
C LEU A 133 -8.78 17.07 3.02
N THR A 134 -9.65 16.93 2.01
CA THR A 134 -9.82 17.96 0.97
C THR A 134 -10.35 19.26 1.58
N CYS A 135 -11.37 19.18 2.43
CA CYS A 135 -11.90 20.35 3.13
C CYS A 135 -10.86 21.00 4.05
N GLU A 136 -10.05 20.21 4.76
CA GLU A 136 -8.96 20.73 5.59
C GLU A 136 -7.90 21.45 4.75
N ILE A 137 -7.50 20.87 3.61
CA ILE A 137 -6.57 21.51 2.67
C ILE A 137 -7.13 22.85 2.18
N ASP A 138 -8.39 22.90 1.78
CA ASP A 138 -9.00 24.12 1.27
C ASP A 138 -9.17 25.19 2.36
N ALA A 139 -9.49 24.78 3.59
CA ALA A 139 -9.51 25.68 4.74
C ALA A 139 -8.12 26.27 5.03
N MET A 140 -7.08 25.42 5.05
CA MET A 140 -5.70 25.86 5.29
C MET A 140 -5.17 26.77 4.18
N LYS A 141 -5.52 26.49 2.91
CA LYS A 141 -5.22 27.41 1.79
C LYS A 141 -5.89 28.76 1.99
N GLY A 142 -7.17 28.78 2.34
CA GLY A 142 -7.90 30.03 2.62
C GLY A 142 -7.29 30.83 3.77
N SER A 143 -6.86 30.15 4.85
CA SER A 143 -6.13 30.79 5.94
C SER A 143 -4.77 31.34 5.49
N ASN A 144 -4.00 30.60 4.68
CA ASN A 144 -2.72 31.07 4.17
C ASN A 144 -2.88 32.30 3.27
N GLU A 145 -3.84 32.29 2.33
CA GLU A 145 -4.15 33.45 1.49
C GLU A 145 -4.57 34.68 2.32
N SER A 146 -5.29 34.47 3.42
CA SER A 146 -5.65 35.53 4.36
C SER A 146 -4.43 36.11 5.07
N TYR A 147 -3.52 35.27 5.56
CA TYR A 147 -2.28 35.72 6.21
C TYR A 147 -1.35 36.44 5.24
N GLU A 148 -1.19 35.93 4.02
CA GLU A 148 -0.40 36.60 2.99
C GLU A 148 -0.98 37.97 2.62
N ARG A 149 -2.31 38.10 2.58
CA ARG A 149 -2.97 39.40 2.36
C ARG A 149 -2.70 40.35 3.53
N GLN A 150 -2.88 39.91 4.77
CA GLN A 150 -2.60 40.71 5.95
C GLN A 150 -1.12 41.15 6.03
N MET A 151 -0.20 40.26 5.65
CA MET A 151 1.23 40.57 5.60
C MET A 151 1.52 41.66 4.57
N ARG A 152 0.97 41.54 3.34
CA ARG A 152 1.13 42.57 2.30
C ARG A 152 0.53 43.92 2.71
N GLU A 153 -0.67 43.92 3.30
CA GLU A 153 -1.31 45.14 3.81
C GLU A 153 -0.47 45.79 4.93
N MET A 154 0.11 44.99 5.81
CA MET A 154 1.00 45.46 6.86
C MET A 154 2.30 46.06 6.29
N GLU A 155 2.94 45.38 5.34
CA GLU A 155 4.13 45.88 4.64
C GLU A 155 3.85 47.20 3.91
N GLU A 156 2.71 47.33 3.23
CA GLU A 156 2.30 48.55 2.56
C GLU A 156 2.08 49.69 3.57
N ASN A 157 1.37 49.42 4.67
CA ASN A 157 1.15 50.40 5.74
C ASN A 157 2.47 50.88 6.35
N PHE A 158 3.42 49.97 6.62
CA PHE A 158 4.74 50.34 7.12
C PHE A 158 5.56 51.14 6.11
N ALA A 159 5.47 50.80 4.82
CA ALA A 159 6.14 51.57 3.77
C ALA A 159 5.61 53.01 3.69
N ILE A 160 4.29 53.18 3.81
CA ILE A 160 3.65 54.50 3.88
C ILE A 160 4.09 55.26 5.14
N GLU A 161 4.11 54.60 6.30
CA GLU A 161 4.52 55.25 7.54
C GLU A 161 6.00 55.68 7.51
N ALA A 162 6.88 54.83 6.98
CA ALA A 162 8.29 55.16 6.77
C ALA A 162 8.48 56.35 5.83
N ALA A 163 7.72 56.41 4.73
CA ALA A 163 7.73 57.56 3.82
C ALA A 163 7.29 58.85 4.54
N ASN A 164 6.23 58.79 5.35
CA ASN A 164 5.75 59.94 6.13
C ASN A 164 6.80 60.44 7.15
N TYR A 165 7.52 59.53 7.81
CA TYR A 165 8.62 59.90 8.69
C TYR A 165 9.77 60.53 7.91
N GLN A 166 10.12 60.00 6.73
CA GLN A 166 11.16 60.55 5.88
C GLN A 166 10.82 61.97 5.41
N ASP A 167 9.58 62.21 4.98
CA ASP A 167 9.09 63.55 4.62
C ASP A 167 9.14 64.51 5.80
N THR A 168 8.80 64.04 7.00
CA THR A 168 8.87 64.84 8.23
C THR A 168 10.32 65.21 8.56
N ILE A 169 11.25 64.26 8.44
CA ILE A 169 12.69 64.50 8.63
C ILE A 169 13.18 65.53 7.62
N GLN A 170 12.84 65.38 6.33
CA GLN A 170 13.23 66.31 5.29
C GLN A 170 12.73 67.73 5.59
N ARG A 171 11.45 67.88 5.94
CA ARG A 171 10.87 69.18 6.30
C ARG A 171 11.58 69.81 7.50
N LEU A 172 11.92 69.02 8.52
CA LEU A 172 12.66 69.53 9.68
C LEU A 172 14.09 69.94 9.32
N GLN A 173 14.77 69.18 8.46
CA GLN A 173 16.10 69.53 7.95
C GLN A 173 16.08 70.84 7.16
N GLU A 174 15.07 71.05 6.31
CA GLU A 174 14.86 72.30 5.58
C GLU A 174 14.64 73.49 6.54
N VAL A 175 13.81 73.33 7.57
CA VAL A 175 13.61 74.36 8.60
C VAL A 175 14.92 74.68 9.33
N ILE A 176 15.70 73.68 9.72
CA ILE A 176 17.00 73.88 10.37
C ILE A 176 17.95 74.64 9.43
N GLN A 177 17.99 74.28 8.15
CA GLN A 177 18.85 74.96 7.17
C GLN A 177 18.44 76.42 7.00
N ASN A 178 17.15 76.71 6.84
CA ASN A 178 16.64 78.06 6.73
C ASN A 178 16.98 78.91 7.97
N MET A 179 16.79 78.36 9.19
CA MET A 179 17.13 79.07 10.43
C MET A 179 18.63 79.34 10.55
N LYS A 180 19.50 78.42 10.09
CA LYS A 180 20.95 78.64 10.05
C LYS A 180 21.32 79.80 9.12
N GLU A 181 20.69 79.87 7.95
CA GLU A 181 20.89 80.94 6.98
C GLU A 181 20.41 82.29 7.51
N GLU A 182 19.24 82.33 8.14
CA GLU A 182 18.71 83.52 8.82
C GLU A 182 19.63 83.98 9.95
N MET A 183 20.12 83.06 10.78
CA MET A 183 21.07 83.38 11.85
C MET A 183 22.37 83.95 11.28
N ALA A 184 22.93 83.33 10.23
CA ALA A 184 24.13 83.84 9.55
C ALA A 184 23.92 85.24 8.93
N ARG A 185 22.71 85.54 8.45
CA ARG A 185 22.33 86.88 7.98
C ARG A 185 22.29 87.88 9.14
N HIS A 186 21.64 87.55 10.25
CA HIS A 186 21.58 88.41 11.43
C HIS A 186 22.96 88.69 12.05
N LEU A 187 23.86 87.70 12.07
CA LEU A 187 25.25 87.93 12.51
C LEU A 187 25.96 88.96 11.63
N ARG A 188 25.76 88.91 10.31
CA ARG A 188 26.34 89.91 9.38
C ARG A 188 25.75 91.30 9.62
N GLU A 189 24.42 91.41 9.69
CA GLU A 189 23.73 92.67 9.98
C GLU A 189 24.19 93.27 11.33
N TYR A 190 24.39 92.42 12.35
CA TYR A 190 24.91 92.85 13.65
C TYR A 190 26.35 93.37 13.56
N GLN A 191 27.23 92.66 12.84
CA GLN A 191 28.62 93.10 12.64
C GLN A 191 28.68 94.45 11.91
N ASP A 192 27.85 94.66 10.89
CA ASP A 192 27.76 95.92 10.16
C ASP A 192 27.31 97.05 11.08
N LEU A 193 26.29 96.81 11.91
CA LEU A 193 25.82 97.79 12.89
C LEU A 193 26.88 98.11 13.96
N LEU A 194 27.63 97.10 14.42
CA LEU A 194 28.73 97.28 15.35
C LEU A 194 29.84 98.15 14.73
N ASN A 195 30.17 97.94 13.46
CA ASN A 195 31.15 98.76 12.74
C ASN A 195 30.71 100.22 12.68
N VAL A 196 29.42 100.49 12.38
CA VAL A 196 28.86 101.85 12.41
C VAL A 196 28.94 102.45 13.81
N LYS A 197 28.61 101.68 14.85
CA LYS A 197 28.69 102.15 16.24
C LYS A 197 30.13 102.53 16.61
N MET A 198 31.13 101.73 16.21
CA MET A 198 32.54 102.04 16.47
C MET A 198 32.98 103.31 15.74
N ALA A 199 32.54 103.53 14.50
CA ALA A 199 32.81 104.77 13.77
C ALA A 199 32.22 105.98 14.51
N LEU A 200 30.98 105.87 14.99
CA LEU A 200 30.33 106.91 15.80
C LEU A 200 31.06 107.16 17.14
N ASP A 201 31.56 106.13 17.83
CA ASP A 201 32.35 106.31 19.05
C ASP A 201 33.63 107.10 18.78
N ILE A 202 34.31 106.81 17.66
CA ILE A 202 35.50 107.54 17.21
C ILE A 202 35.13 108.99 16.93
N GLU A 203 34.04 109.25 16.18
CA GLU A 203 33.54 110.60 15.92
C GLU A 203 33.26 111.35 17.24
N ILE A 204 32.53 110.75 18.18
CA ILE A 204 32.24 111.36 19.49
C ILE A 204 33.54 111.67 20.25
N ALA A 205 34.52 110.76 20.25
CA ALA A 205 35.82 111.00 20.89
C ALA A 205 36.57 112.17 20.25
N THR A 206 36.52 112.29 18.91
CA THR A 206 37.13 113.44 18.21
C THR A 206 36.41 114.75 18.52
N TYR A 207 35.06 114.75 18.53
CA TYR A 207 34.27 115.93 18.92
C TYR A 207 34.58 116.36 20.36
N ARG A 208 34.65 115.43 21.31
CA ARG A 208 35.04 115.72 22.71
C ARG A 208 36.42 116.38 22.80
N LYS A 209 37.42 115.83 22.08
CA LYS A 209 38.78 116.38 22.06
C LYS A 209 38.86 117.80 21.47
N LEU A 210 38.06 118.11 20.45
CA LEU A 210 37.98 119.45 19.88
C LEU A 210 37.36 120.46 20.87
N LEU A 211 36.31 120.04 21.59
CA LEU A 211 35.66 120.86 22.62
C LEU A 211 36.60 121.17 23.80
N GLU A 212 37.34 120.19 24.31
CA GLU A 212 38.36 120.38 25.36
C GLU A 212 39.46 121.39 24.93
N GLY A 213 39.82 121.40 23.64
CA GLY A 213 40.77 122.37 23.07
C GLY A 213 40.25 123.81 22.98
N GLU A 214 38.93 124.00 22.83
CA GLU A 214 38.28 125.32 22.89
C GLU A 214 38.13 125.82 24.34
N GLU A 215 37.76 124.95 25.29
CA GLU A 215 37.69 125.30 26.72
C GLU A 215 39.07 125.72 27.27
N SER A 216 40.14 125.13 26.75
CA SER A 216 41.53 125.50 27.08
C SER A 216 41.96 126.88 26.54
N ARG A 217 41.30 127.39 25.48
CA ARG A 217 41.54 128.76 24.98
C ARG A 217 40.74 129.80 25.77
N ILE A 218 39.60 129.41 26.32
CA ILE A 218 38.70 130.30 27.05
C ILE A 218 39.11 130.43 28.54
N SER A 219 39.94 129.53 29.08
CA SER A 219 40.32 129.53 30.50
C SER A 219 41.83 129.57 30.76
N LEU A 220 42.27 130.63 31.43
CA LEU A 220 43.47 130.71 32.28
C LEU A 220 43.22 131.80 33.36
N PRO A 221 43.65 131.67 34.63
CA PRO A 221 43.79 130.43 35.43
C PRO A 221 43.29 130.58 36.91
N VAL A 222 42.76 129.50 37.50
CA VAL A 222 43.02 129.12 38.92
C VAL A 222 43.13 127.59 39.01
N HIS A 223 44.11 127.15 39.80
CA HIS A 223 44.76 125.85 39.85
C HIS A 223 43.96 124.65 40.43
N SER A 224 44.43 123.45 40.05
CA SER A 224 44.66 122.24 40.88
C SER A 224 43.45 121.39 41.35
N PHE A 225 43.43 120.04 41.40
CA PHE A 225 44.44 118.95 41.36
C PHE A 225 43.84 117.59 40.87
N SER A 226 44.62 116.86 40.05
CA SER A 226 45.02 115.42 40.05
C SER A 226 44.08 114.17 40.09
N THR A 227 44.35 113.28 39.11
CA THR A 227 44.53 111.79 39.16
C THR A 227 43.28 110.88 39.32
N MET A 228 43.06 109.76 38.60
CA MET A 228 43.89 108.54 38.39
C MET A 228 43.51 107.79 37.08
N SER A 229 44.48 107.47 36.22
CA SER A 229 45.04 106.14 35.88
C SER A 229 44.09 104.96 35.60
N LEU A 230 44.09 104.54 34.33
CA LEU A 230 43.79 103.19 33.85
C LEU A 230 44.56 102.11 34.65
N ARG A 231 43.91 100.97 34.90
CA ARG A 231 44.61 99.68 34.91
C ARG A 231 43.66 98.54 34.53
N GLU A 232 44.04 97.89 33.43
CA GLU A 232 43.50 96.62 32.93
C GLU A 232 43.60 95.51 34.00
N THR A 233 42.54 94.72 34.11
CA THR A 233 42.62 93.35 34.61
C THR A 233 42.08 92.41 33.55
N ASN A 234 43.03 91.82 32.85
CA ASN A 234 42.92 90.65 32.01
C ASN A 234 42.36 89.49 32.88
N LEU A 235 41.17 88.97 32.54
CA LEU A 235 40.69 87.70 33.07
C LEU A 235 40.69 86.69 31.92
N ASP A 236 41.65 85.80 32.00
CA ASP A 236 41.95 84.69 31.12
C ASP A 236 40.70 83.82 30.89
N SER A 237 40.20 83.80 29.65
CA SER A 237 39.14 82.89 29.22
C SER A 237 39.77 81.66 28.57
N HIS A 238 40.09 80.65 29.36
CA HIS A 238 40.34 79.31 28.84
C HIS A 238 39.00 78.66 28.46
N PRO A 239 38.80 78.24 27.20
CA PRO A 239 37.70 77.35 26.87
C PRO A 239 38.03 75.97 27.45
N ALA A 240 37.29 75.53 28.46
CA ALA A 240 37.30 74.14 28.87
C ALA A 240 36.63 73.32 27.75
N GLU A 241 37.43 72.71 26.88
CA GLU A 241 36.98 71.64 26.00
C GLU A 241 36.64 70.41 26.86
N THR A 242 35.38 70.32 27.28
CA THR A 242 34.81 69.07 27.78
C THR A 242 34.56 68.14 26.59
N HIS A 243 35.53 67.30 26.26
CA HIS A 243 35.27 66.12 25.44
C HIS A 243 34.34 65.18 26.20
N SER A 244 33.04 65.24 25.88
CA SER A 244 32.05 64.29 26.38
C SER A 244 32.24 62.97 25.63
N LYS A 245 33.00 62.03 26.20
CA LYS A 245 33.11 60.67 25.67
C LYS A 245 31.73 60.02 25.70
N ARG A 246 31.10 59.86 24.52
CA ARG A 246 29.90 59.03 24.38
C ARG A 246 30.32 57.59 24.19
N THR A 247 30.07 56.76 25.19
CA THR A 247 30.07 55.30 25.03
C THR A 247 28.69 54.86 24.56
N VAL A 248 28.63 54.15 23.43
CA VAL A 248 27.38 53.56 22.92
C VAL A 248 27.29 52.12 23.41
N LEU A 249 26.20 51.79 24.10
CA LEU A 249 25.89 50.42 24.52
C LEU A 249 24.92 49.81 23.51
N ILE A 250 25.41 48.87 22.70
CA ILE A 250 24.58 48.15 21.74
C ILE A 250 24.07 46.88 22.43
N LYS A 251 22.76 46.84 22.67
CA LYS A 251 22.05 45.64 23.13
C LYS A 251 21.42 44.95 21.94
N THR A 252 21.87 43.73 21.65
CA THR A 252 21.22 42.88 20.65
C THR A 252 20.34 41.88 21.38
N VAL A 253 19.04 41.90 21.08
CA VAL A 253 18.03 41.03 21.69
C VAL A 253 17.46 40.14 20.59
N GLU A 254 17.66 38.84 20.72
CA GLU A 254 17.09 37.84 19.79
C GLU A 254 15.80 37.28 20.40
N THR A 255 14.67 37.50 19.72
CA THR A 255 13.35 37.01 20.14
C THR A 255 12.87 35.91 19.20
N ARG A 256 12.34 34.82 19.79
CA ARG A 256 11.64 33.75 19.07
C ARG A 256 10.32 33.51 19.79
N ASP A 257 9.22 33.52 19.03
CA ASP A 257 7.86 33.32 19.54
C ASP A 257 7.48 34.27 20.70
N GLY A 258 7.98 35.51 20.68
CA GLY A 258 7.68 36.54 21.68
C GLY A 258 8.44 36.39 23.01
N GLN A 259 9.33 35.42 23.16
CA GLN A 259 10.24 35.31 24.31
C GLN A 259 11.69 35.65 23.91
N VAL A 260 12.40 36.35 24.79
CA VAL A 260 13.81 36.70 24.61
C VAL A 260 14.65 35.44 24.84
N VAL A 261 15.34 34.98 23.80
CA VAL A 261 16.14 33.73 23.83
C VAL A 261 17.62 34.02 24.07
N ASN A 262 18.10 35.21 23.72
CA ASN A 262 19.49 35.62 23.93
C ASN A 262 19.60 37.15 24.08
N GLU A 263 20.38 37.60 25.07
CA GLU A 263 20.73 39.01 25.28
C GLU A 263 22.25 39.12 25.38
N SER A 264 22.86 39.84 24.45
CA SER A 264 24.30 40.16 24.50
C SER A 264 24.52 41.66 24.41
N SER A 265 25.42 42.15 25.26
CA SER A 265 25.80 43.58 25.36
C SER A 265 27.27 43.72 24.99
N GLN A 266 27.56 44.51 23.97
CA GLN A 266 28.93 44.81 23.56
C GLN A 266 29.20 46.30 23.70
N HIS A 267 30.31 46.64 24.36
CA HIS A 267 30.81 48.00 24.45
C HIS A 267 31.57 48.34 23.17
N HIS A 268 31.14 49.40 22.48
CA HIS A 268 31.90 49.98 21.39
C HIS A 268 32.47 51.33 21.85
N ASP A 269 33.79 51.37 22.00
CA ASP A 269 34.53 52.60 22.22
C ASP A 269 34.94 53.12 20.84
N ASP A 270 34.17 54.06 20.29
CA ASP A 270 34.60 54.83 19.12
C ASP A 270 35.81 55.69 19.54
N PHE A 271 37.00 55.29 19.10
CA PHE A 271 38.15 56.17 19.07
C PHE A 271 37.97 57.11 17.87
N GLU A 272 37.70 58.40 18.14
CA GLU A 272 37.76 59.50 17.16
C GLU A 272 39.11 59.54 16.41
#